data_AF-A0A815X6F0-F1
#
_entry.id   AF-A0A815X6F0-F1
#
_cell.length_a   1.000
_cell.length_b   1.000
_cell.length_c   1.000
_cell.angle_alpha   90.00
_cell.angle_beta   90.00
_cell.angle_gamma   90.00
#
_symmetry.space_group_name_H-M   'P 1'
#
loop_
_entity.id
_entity.type
_entity.pdbx_description
1 polymer ?
#
loop_
_entity_poly.entity_id
_entity_poly.type
_entity_poly.pdbx_seq_one_letter_code
_entity_poly.pdbx_strand_id
1 'polypeptide(L)' 'SVMFAFIDRSIVKKVVNFLPRVGVGSRYGLPQQRRTSLPSAKQLFRSANMTQRRKRRETSNFEYLMYLNKI' A
#
# COMPACT_ATOMS: atom_id res chain seq x y z
N SER A 1 -13.19 -3.74 -4.97
CA SER A 1 -12.38 -4.61 -4.10
C SER A 1 -13.32 -5.31 -3.14
N VAL A 2 -12.89 -6.42 -2.54
CA VAL A 2 -13.59 -7.05 -1.42
C VAL A 2 -12.74 -6.84 -0.17
N MET A 3 -13.36 -6.47 0.95
CA MET A 3 -12.68 -6.28 2.24
C MET A 3 -13.07 -7.42 3.18
N PHE A 4 -12.10 -7.92 3.94
CA PHE A 4 -12.30 -8.97 4.93
C PHE A 4 -11.92 -8.44 6.31
N ALA A 5 -12.76 -8.76 7.30
CA ALA A 5 -12.47 -8.50 8.70
C ALA A 5 -12.09 -9.82 9.37
N PHE A 6 -10.92 -9.86 10.00
CA PHE A 6 -10.45 -11.00 10.77
C PHE A 6 -10.38 -10.62 12.25
N ILE A 7 -10.51 -11.62 13.13
CA ILE A 7 -10.54 -11.44 14.59
C ILE A 7 -9.24 -10.81 15.10
N ASP A 8 -8.10 -11.16 14.51
CA ASP A 8 -6.80 -10.65 14.94
C ASP A 8 -5.79 -10.51 13.79
N ARG A 9 -4.72 -9.75 14.07
CA ARG A 9 -3.64 -9.46 13.11
C ARG A 9 -2.79 -10.69 12.75
N SER A 10 -2.76 -11.73 13.58
CA SER A 10 -2.03 -12.97 13.28
C SER A 10 -2.71 -13.75 12.16
N ILE A 11 -4.05 -13.78 12.12
CA ILE A 11 -4.82 -14.36 11.02
C ILE A 11 -4.55 -13.59 9.72
N VAL A 12 -4.54 -12.26 9.77
CA VAL A 12 -4.19 -11.42 8.61
C VAL A 12 -2.81 -11.79 8.05
N LYS A 13 -1.80 -11.95 8.92
CA LYS A 13 -0.45 -12.39 8.50
C LYS A 13 -0.46 -13.76 7.83
N LYS A 14 -1.20 -14.73 8.39
CA LYS A 14 -1.34 -16.07 7.79
C LYS A 14 -1.99 -16.00 6.41
N VAL A 15 -3.10 -15.27 6.27
CA VAL A 15 -3.81 -15.11 5.00
C VAL A 15 -2.92 -14.45 3.95
N VAL A 16 -2.22 -13.37 4.28
CA VAL A 16 -1.25 -12.72 3.37
C VAL A 16 -0.14 -13.68 2.93
N ASN A 17 0.25 -14.64 3.77
CA ASN A 17 1.20 -15.71 3.44
C ASN A 17 0.64 -16.82 2.53
N PHE A 18 -0.66 -16.87 2.28
CA PHE A 18 -1.24 -17.75 1.26
C PHE A 18 -1.59 -17.00 -0.02
N LEU A 19 -1.80 -15.68 0.05
CA LEU A 19 -2.12 -14.86 -1.11
C LEU A 19 -0.92 -14.60 -2.05
N PRO A 20 -1.18 -14.30 -3.34
CA PRO A 20 -0.15 -13.89 -4.29
C PRO A 20 0.72 -12.73 -3.79
N ARG A 21 2.00 -12.71 -4.19
CA ARG A 21 3.01 -11.75 -3.71
C ARG A 21 2.89 -10.38 -4.41
N VAL A 22 1.75 -9.71 -4.26
CA VAL A 22 1.47 -8.45 -4.98
C VAL A 22 1.79 -7.17 -4.19
N GLY A 23 1.99 -7.28 -2.87
CA GLY A 23 2.24 -6.11 -2.01
C GLY A 23 1.04 -5.17 -1.96
N VAL A 24 1.29 -3.87 -2.12
CA VAL A 24 0.27 -2.81 -2.27
C VAL A 24 0.13 -2.35 -3.74
N GLY A 25 0.61 -3.16 -4.68
CA GLY A 25 0.69 -2.83 -6.10
C GLY A 25 1.96 -2.06 -6.48
N SER A 26 2.16 -1.86 -7.78
CA SER A 26 3.37 -1.24 -8.35
C SER A 26 3.33 0.30 -8.41
N ARG A 27 2.13 0.90 -8.27
CA ARG A 27 1.91 2.33 -8.57
C ARG A 27 2.57 3.29 -7.58
N TYR A 28 2.88 2.84 -6.36
CA TYR A 28 3.39 3.68 -5.27
C TYR A 28 4.92 3.68 -5.15
N GLY A 29 5.63 3.05 -6.09
CA GLY A 29 7.09 2.92 -6.03
C GLY A 29 7.57 2.01 -4.92
N LEU A 30 6.73 1.08 -4.45
CA LEU A 30 7.03 0.13 -3.38
C LEU A 30 7.30 -1.27 -3.95
N PRO A 31 8.20 -2.06 -3.34
CA PRO A 31 8.43 -3.44 -3.77
C PRO A 31 7.16 -4.30 -3.65
N GLN A 32 6.86 -5.09 -4.69
CA GLN A 32 5.75 -6.04 -4.69
C GLN A 32 6.13 -7.31 -3.91
N GLN A 33 5.99 -7.23 -2.60
CA GLN A 33 6.30 -8.31 -1.68
C GLN A 33 5.21 -8.41 -0.61
N ARG A 34 4.96 -9.60 -0.07
CA ARG A 34 3.97 -9.83 1.01
C ARG A 34 4.21 -8.94 2.23
N ARG A 35 5.48 -8.70 2.56
CA ARG A 35 5.86 -7.82 3.67
C ARG A 35 5.40 -6.37 3.48
N THR A 36 5.14 -5.93 2.25
CA THR A 36 4.65 -4.59 1.92
C THR A 36 3.14 -4.48 2.13
N SER A 37 2.39 -5.58 2.27
CA SER A 37 0.93 -5.56 2.51
C SER A 37 0.53 -5.41 4.00
N LEU A 38 1.50 -5.51 4.91
CA LEU A 38 1.33 -5.52 6.37
C LEU A 38 1.85 -4.29 7.16
N PRO A 39 2.68 -3.37 6.62
CA PRO A 39 3.14 -2.19 7.35
C PRO A 39 1.99 -1.24 7.65
N SER A 40 2.19 -0.36 8.63
CA SER A 40 1.22 0.71 8.89
C SER A 40 1.22 1.76 7.78
N ALA A 41 0.12 2.51 7.67
CA ALA A 41 0.00 3.63 6.73
C ALA A 41 1.19 4.60 6.81
N LYS A 42 1.66 4.90 8.02
CA LYS A 42 2.83 5.76 8.24
C LYS A 42 4.12 5.18 7.65
N GLN A 43 4.31 3.87 7.72
CA GLN A 43 5.48 3.19 7.14
C GLN A 43 5.40 3.16 5.62
N LEU A 44 4.21 2.90 5.06
CA LEU A 44 3.99 2.92 3.61
C LEU A 44 4.16 4.33 3.04
N PHE A 45 3.60 5.34 3.71
CA PHE A 45 3.72 6.74 3.29
C PHE A 45 5.17 7.21 3.21
N ARG A 46 6.00 6.84 4.20
CA ARG A 46 7.42 7.21 4.25
C ARG A 46 8.26 6.55 3.16
N SER A 47 7.88 5.35 2.71
CA SER A 47 8.65 4.56 1.75
C SER A 47 8.20 4.74 0.30
N ALA A 48 6.96 5.20 0.08
CA ALA A 48 6.42 5.42 -1.25
C ALA A 48 6.98 6.69 -1.91
N ASN A 49 7.09 6.69 -3.24
CA ASN A 49 7.60 7.84 -4.00
C ASN A 49 6.51 8.82 -4.45
N MET A 50 5.24 8.61 -4.06
CA MET A 50 4.10 9.41 -4.52
C MET A 50 4.22 10.91 -4.18
N THR A 51 4.79 11.25 -3.03
CA THR A 51 5.02 12.65 -2.63
C THR A 51 6.06 13.31 -3.53
N GLN A 52 7.10 12.58 -3.92
CA GLN A 52 8.12 13.06 -4.86
C GLN A 52 7.52 13.26 -6.25
N ARG A 53 6.75 12.28 -6.74
CA ARG A 53 6.05 12.35 -8.04
C ARG A 53 5.09 13.55 -8.10
N ARG A 54 4.36 13.82 -7.02
CA ARG A 54 3.51 15.03 -6.91
C ARG A 54 4.34 16.32 -7.02
N LYS A 55 5.46 16.42 -6.28
CA LYS A 55 6.34 17.60 -6.34
C LYS A 55 6.90 17.83 -7.75
N ARG A 56 7.17 16.76 -8.50
CA ARG A 56 7.64 16.80 -9.90
C ARG A 56 6.52 16.98 -10.93
N ARG A 57 5.26 17.12 -10.50
CA ARG A 57 4.07 17.17 -11.37
C ARG A 57 3.86 15.93 -12.24
N GLU A 58 4.40 14.79 -11.81
CA GLU A 58 4.22 13.47 -12.44
C GLU A 58 2.94 12.75 -11.96
N THR A 59 2.19 13.37 -11.05
CA THR A 59 0.94 12.85 -10.48
C THR A 59 0.02 14.02 -10.22
N SER A 60 -1.23 13.92 -10.68
CA SER A 60 -2.22 14.97 -10.49
C SER A 60 -2.62 15.12 -9.02
N ASN A 61 -3.20 16.27 -8.65
CA ASN A 61 -3.71 16.48 -7.30
C ASN A 61 -4.77 15.43 -6.92
N PHE A 62 -5.64 15.07 -7.86
CA PHE A 62 -6.67 14.05 -7.64
C PHE A 62 -6.05 12.68 -7.35
N GLU A 63 -5.10 12.22 -8.17
CA GLU A 63 -4.43 10.93 -7.95
C GLU A 63 -3.65 10.90 -6.63
N TYR A 64 -3.01 12.01 -6.27
CA TYR A 64 -2.29 12.09 -5.00
C TYR A 64 -3.24 12.03 -3.80
N LEU A 65 -4.39 12.70 -3.86
CA LEU A 65 -5.43 12.59 -2.83
C LEU A 65 -6.01 11.16 -2.76
N MET A 66 -6.22 10.51 -3.90
CA MET A 66 -6.64 9.11 -3.95
C MET A 66 -5.59 8.17 -3.36
N TYR A 67 -4.30 8.49 -3.50
CA TYR A 67 -3.22 7.77 -2.82
C TYR A 67 -3.29 7.97 -1.30
N LEU A 68 -3.42 9.22 -0.82
CA LEU A 68 -3.50 9.51 0.62
C LEU A 68 -4.69 8.83 1.31
N ASN A 69 -5.82 8.69 0.62
CA ASN A 69 -7.00 8.00 1.16
C ASN A 69 -6.85 6.47 1.19
N LYS A 70 -5.91 5.89 0.43
CA LYS A 70 -5.72 4.43 0.32
C LYS A 70 -4.56 3.91 1.16
N ILE A 71 -3.58 4.76 1.46
CA ILE A 71 -2.28 4.35 2.04
C ILE A 71 -2.34 4.19 3.56
#